data_AF-A0A9Q1CTE1-F1
#
_entry.id   AF-A0A9Q1CTE1-F1
#
_cell.length_a   1.000
_cell.length_b   1.000
_cell.length_c   1.000
_cell.angle_alpha   90.00
_cell.angle_beta   90.00
_cell.angle_gamma   90.00
#
_symmetry.space_group_name_H-M   'P 1'
#
loop_
_entity.id
_entity.type
_entity.pdbx_description
1 polymer ?
#
loop_
_entity_poly.entity_id
_entity_poly.type
_entity_poly.pdbx_seq_one_letter_code
_entity_poly.pdbx_strand_id
1 'polypeptide(L)'
;MEAALLGPTTKDVRRQAYDFASQMGIKHSFHIDNKTAGYDWLSGFKSQHPELAMEAMNIARAVGFSRPQVQMFFDVHRGVLTTHEYSVARI
;
A
#
# COMPACT_ATOMS: atom_id res chain seq x y z
N MET A 1 -7.06 -15.28 2.58
CA MET A 1 -5.79 -15.50 1.85
C MET A 1 -5.37 -14.26 1.04
N GLU A 2 -6.28 -13.34 0.66
CA GLU A 2 -5.93 -12.15 -0.15
C GLU A 2 -5.37 -10.94 0.62
N ALA A 3 -5.64 -10.81 1.92
CA ALA A 3 -5.22 -9.64 2.71
C ALA A 3 -3.69 -9.50 2.87
N ALA A 4 -2.93 -10.59 2.73
CA ALA A 4 -1.47 -10.57 2.87
C ALA A 4 -0.76 -9.85 1.70
N LEU A 5 -1.41 -9.71 0.54
CA LEU A 5 -0.83 -9.07 -0.64
C LEU A 5 -0.89 -7.54 -0.61
N LEU A 6 -1.64 -6.94 0.32
CA LEU A 6 -1.98 -5.52 0.29
C LEU A 6 -1.19 -4.66 1.29
N GLY A 7 -0.30 -5.29 2.08
CA GLY A 7 0.39 -4.64 3.18
C GLY A 7 -0.57 -4.21 4.31
N PRO A 8 -0.04 -3.86 5.50
CA PRO A 8 -0.87 -3.36 6.59
C PRO A 8 -1.42 -1.97 6.25
N THR A 9 -2.72 -1.77 6.45
CA THR A 9 -3.31 -0.43 6.32
C THR A 9 -2.89 0.46 7.48
N THR A 10 -3.11 1.77 7.35
CA THR A 10 -2.89 2.72 8.46
C THR A 10 -3.73 2.36 9.70
N LYS A 11 -4.93 1.78 9.51
CA LYS A 11 -5.77 1.30 10.61
C LYS A 11 -5.18 0.06 11.27
N ASP A 12 -4.63 -0.86 10.50
CA ASP A 12 -4.00 -2.07 11.02
C ASP A 12 -2.78 -1.73 11.86
N VAL A 13 -1.90 -0.84 11.36
CA VAL A 13 -0.71 -0.38 12.11
C VAL A 13 -1.11 0.29 13.43
N ARG A 14 -2.12 1.16 13.40
CA ARG A 14 -2.60 1.84 14.61
C ARG A 14 -3.26 0.89 15.61
N ARG A 15 -3.91 -0.18 15.14
CA ARG A 15 -4.47 -1.22 16.02
C ARG A 15 -3.37 -2.08 16.62
N GLN A 16 -2.39 -2.48 15.82
CA GLN A 16 -1.22 -3.22 16.31
C GLN A 16 -0.44 -2.44 17.37
N ALA A 17 -0.29 -1.13 17.20
CA ALA A 17 0.33 -0.27 18.21
C ALA A 17 -0.43 -0.25 19.53
N TYR A 18 -1.77 -0.20 19.47
CA TYR A 18 -2.61 -0.30 20.66
C TYR A 18 -2.47 -1.66 21.35
N ASP A 19 -2.58 -2.74 20.58
CA ASP A 19 -2.49 -4.10 21.09
C ASP A 19 -1.12 -4.35 21.73
N PHE A 20 -0.04 -3.92 21.08
CA PHE A 20 1.31 -4.00 21.61
C PHE A 20 1.46 -3.25 22.94
N ALA A 21 1.04 -1.98 22.98
CA ALA A 21 1.16 -1.18 24.18
C ALA A 21 0.31 -1.72 25.35
N SER A 22 -0.90 -2.21 25.05
CA SER A 22 -1.78 -2.84 26.03
C SER A 22 -1.20 -4.16 26.56
N GLN A 23 -0.68 -5.03 25.69
CA GLN A 23 -0.08 -6.31 26.08
C GLN A 23 1.20 -6.15 26.89
N MET A 24 2.00 -5.14 26.56
CA MET A 24 3.25 -4.83 27.26
C MET A 24 3.03 -3.98 28.52
N GLY A 25 1.78 -3.61 28.85
CA GLY A 25 1.47 -2.76 30.00
C GLY A 25 2.06 -1.34 29.89
N ILE A 26 2.36 -0.88 28.67
CA ILE A 26 2.88 0.46 28.42
C ILE A 26 1.73 1.46 28.56
N LYS A 27 1.89 2.43 29.46
CA LYS A 27 0.90 3.51 29.59
C LYS A 27 0.82 4.31 28.30
N HIS A 28 -0.38 4.47 27.75
CA HIS A 28 -0.62 5.19 26.51
C HIS A 28 -1.91 6.03 26.58
N SER A 29 -1.98 7.08 25.76
CA SER A 29 -3.17 7.93 25.58
C SER A 29 -4.05 7.50 24.40
N PHE A 30 -3.81 6.29 23.86
CA PHE A 30 -4.58 5.77 22.74
C PHE A 30 -6.06 5.59 23.07
N HIS A 31 -6.87 5.56 22.02
CA HIS A 31 -8.32 5.48 22.16
C HIS A 31 -8.73 4.07 22.61
N ILE A 32 -9.19 3.94 23.85
CA ILE A 32 -9.52 2.63 24.46
C ILE A 32 -10.73 1.98 23.77
N ASP A 33 -11.82 2.73 23.58
CA ASP A 33 -13.05 2.16 22.99
C ASP A 33 -12.83 1.63 21.56
N ASN A 34 -12.10 2.41 20.76
CA ASN A 34 -11.77 2.07 19.37
C ASN A 34 -10.52 1.18 19.25
N LYS A 35 -9.83 0.88 20.36
CA LYS A 35 -8.59 0.09 20.44
C LYS A 35 -7.57 0.48 19.37
N THR A 36 -7.24 1.77 19.28
CA THR A 36 -6.41 2.30 18.20
C THR A 36 -5.55 3.46 18.64
N ALA A 37 -4.31 3.51 18.17
CA ALA A 37 -3.42 4.66 18.34
C ALA A 37 -3.94 5.89 17.56
N GLY A 38 -3.51 7.10 17.93
CA GLY A 38 -3.90 8.34 17.26
C GLY A 38 -3.26 8.52 15.88
N TYR A 39 -3.77 9.47 15.09
CA TYR A 39 -3.13 9.86 13.82
C TYR A 39 -1.80 10.58 14.04
N ASP A 40 -1.68 11.40 15.09
CA ASP A 40 -0.42 12.07 15.44
C ASP A 40 0.68 11.07 15.77
N TRP A 41 0.33 10.02 16.53
CA TRP A 41 1.23 8.90 16.80
C TRP A 41 1.68 8.22 15.50
N LEU A 42 0.75 7.96 14.58
CA LEU A 42 1.09 7.35 13.29
C LEU A 42 2.02 8.25 12.46
N SER A 43 1.80 9.57 12.47
CA SER A 43 2.65 10.53 11.77
C SER A 43 4.09 10.50 12.32
N GLY A 44 4.23 10.51 13.65
CA GLY A 44 5.54 10.38 14.31
C GLY A 44 6.21 9.04 14.04
N PHE A 45 5.44 7.94 14.05
CA PHE A 45 5.96 6.62 13.72
C PHE A 45 6.53 6.57 12.29
N LYS A 46 5.81 7.14 11.32
CA LYS A 46 6.27 7.21 9.92
C LYS A 46 7.51 8.10 9.74
N SER A 47 7.61 9.20 10.47
CA SER A 47 8.78 10.08 10.36
C SER A 47 10.03 9.46 10.98
N GLN A 48 9.87 8.61 12.00
CA GLN A 48 10.97 7.84 12.60
C GLN A 48 11.41 6.65 11.75
N HIS A 49 10.51 6.11 10.92
CA HIS A 49 10.73 4.91 10.11
C HIS A 49 10.42 5.14 8.63
N PRO A 50 11.16 6.02 7.92
CA PRO A 50 10.92 6.31 6.51
C PRO A 50 11.11 5.10 5.58
N GLU A 51 11.87 4.09 6.01
CA GLU A 51 12.05 2.81 5.32
C GLU A 51 10.77 1.97 5.27
N LEU A 52 9.86 2.17 6.23
CA LEU A 52 8.58 1.48 6.27
C LEU A 52 7.61 2.18 5.31
N ALA A 53 7.66 1.78 4.04
CA ALA A 53 6.69 2.18 3.04
C ALA A 53 5.30 1.63 3.43
N MET A 54 4.53 2.44 4.16
CA MET A 54 3.13 2.18 4.47
C MET A 54 2.21 2.64 3.32
N GLU A 55 2.49 2.21 2.09
CA GLU A 55 1.52 2.27 1.02
C GLU A 55 0.71 0.98 1.06
N ALA A 56 -0.54 1.06 1.51
CA ALA A 56 -1.47 -0.02 1.26
C ALA A 56 -1.55 -0.20 -0.25
N MET A 57 -1.18 -1.38 -0.76
CA MET A 57 -1.36 -1.67 -2.17
C MET A 57 -2.87 -1.63 -2.40
N ASN A 58 -3.36 -0.66 -3.16
CA ASN A 58 -4.77 -0.65 -3.54
C ASN A 58 -5.04 -1.94 -4.32
N ILE A 59 -6.13 -2.65 -4.00
CA ILE A 59 -6.56 -3.87 -4.72
C ILE A 59 -6.60 -3.61 -6.23
N ALA A 60 -7.07 -2.43 -6.66
CA ALA A 60 -7.07 -2.04 -8.07
C ALA A 60 -5.67 -2.04 -8.68
N ARG A 61 -4.64 -1.67 -7.91
CA ARG A 61 -3.23 -1.72 -8.31
C ARG A 61 -2.74 -3.17 -8.37
N ALA A 62 -3.00 -3.97 -7.33
CA ALA A 62 -2.63 -5.39 -7.31
C ALA A 62 -3.23 -6.17 -8.48
N VAL A 63 -4.52 -5.93 -8.77
CA VAL A 63 -5.23 -6.54 -9.90
C VAL A 63 -4.73 -5.98 -11.23
N GLY A 64 -4.56 -4.66 -11.35
CA GLY A 64 -4.11 -3.99 -12.57
C GLY A 64 -2.68 -4.37 -12.99
N PHE A 65 -1.82 -4.74 -12.03
CA PHE A 65 -0.47 -5.24 -12.29
C PHE A 65 -0.36 -6.77 -12.24
N SER A 66 -1.48 -7.50 -12.30
CA SER A 66 -1.45 -8.95 -12.44
C SER A 66 -0.94 -9.37 -13.82
N ARG A 67 -0.30 -10.54 -13.91
CA ARG A 67 0.28 -11.06 -15.16
C ARG A 67 -0.69 -11.03 -16.35
N PRO A 68 -1.97 -11.42 -16.23
CA PRO A 68 -2.92 -11.35 -17.34
C PRO A 68 -3.20 -9.91 -17.80
N GLN A 69 -3.34 -8.96 -16.86
CA GLN A 69 -3.61 -7.54 -17.17
C GLN A 69 -2.41 -6.88 -17.84
N VAL A 70 -1.21 -7.14 -17.32
CA VAL A 70 0.05 -6.66 -17.90
C VAL A 70 0.27 -7.23 -19.30
N GLN A 71 -0.03 -8.52 -19.51
CA GLN A 71 0.06 -9.13 -20.83
C GLN A 71 -0.88 -8.46 -21.83
N MET A 72 -2.16 -8.30 -21.48
CA MET A 72 -3.15 -7.65 -22.32
C MET A 72 -2.73 -6.23 -22.71
N PHE A 73 -2.19 -5.46 -21.76
CA PHE A 73 -1.64 -4.13 -22.03
C PHE A 73 -0.54 -4.17 -23.10
N PHE A 74 0.44 -5.07 -22.94
CA PHE A 74 1.56 -5.16 -23.89
C PHE A 74 1.16 -5.73 -25.25
N ASP A 75 0.15 -6.58 -25.32
CA ASP A 75 -0.39 -7.09 -26.58
C ASP A 75 -1.01 -5.95 -27.40
N VAL A 76 -1.83 -5.11 -26.76
CA VAL A 76 -2.41 -3.91 -27.40
C VAL A 76 -1.31 -2.93 -27.79
N HIS A 77 -0.38 -2.65 -26.88
CA HIS A 77 0.72 -1.72 -27.13
C HIS A 77 1.58 -2.16 -28.32
N ARG A 78 1.93 -3.44 -28.39
CA ARG A 78 2.66 -4.02 -29.52
C ARG A 78 1.85 -3.91 -30.81
N GLY A 79 0.56 -4.25 -30.77
CA GLY A 79 -0.31 -4.15 -31.95
C GLY A 79 -0.35 -2.73 -32.51
N VAL A 80 -0.43 -1.73 -31.65
CA VAL A 80 -0.38 -0.32 -32.05
C VAL A 80 0.97 0.03 -32.68
N LEU A 81 2.09 -0.32 -32.03
CA LEU A 81 3.45 -0.09 -32.51
C LEU A 81 3.74 -0.77 -33.86
N THR A 82 3.15 -1.93 -34.14
CA THR A 82 3.33 -2.64 -35.42
C THR A 82 2.40 -2.15 -36.53
N THR A 83 1.25 -1.56 -36.17
CA THR A 83 0.25 -1.08 -37.16
C THR A 83 0.60 0.31 -37.70
N HIS A 84 1.33 1.12 -36.93
CA HIS A 84 1.70 2.47 -37.32
C HIS A 84 3.23 2.62 -37.35
N GLU A 85 3.78 3.20 -38.41
CA GLU A 85 5.20 3.58 -38.47
C GLU A 85 5.46 4.79 -37.56
N TYR A 86 5.66 4.53 -36.26
CA TYR A 86 6.08 5.59 -35.34
C TYR A 86 7.52 5.99 -35.65
N SER A 87 7.68 7.12 -36.33
CA SER A 87 8.98 7.75 -36.57
C SER A 87 9.64 8.15 -35.25
N VAL A 88 10.92 7.83 -35.11
CA VAL A 88 11.78 8.11 -33.93
C VAL A 88 11.86 9.61 -33.60
N ALA A 89 11.37 10.49 -34.48
CA ALA A 89 11.44 11.94 -34.32
C ALA A 89 10.43 12.56 -33.32
N ARG A 90 9.61 11.76 -32.63
CA ARG A 90 8.72 12.24 -31.56
C ARG A 90 8.78 11.33 -30.33
N ILE A 91 9.89 11.40 -29.60
CA ILE A 91 9.99 11.07 -28.18
C ILE A 91 10.80 12.17 -27.51
#